data_AF-A0A7V3Y0Y8-F1
#
_entry.id   AF-A0A7V3Y0Y8-F1
#
_cell.length_a   1.000
_cell.length_b   1.000
_cell.length_c   1.000
_cell.angle_alpha   90.00
_cell.angle_beta   90.00
_cell.angle_gamma   90.00
#
_symmetry.space_group_name_H-M   'P 1'
#
loop_
_entity.id
_entity.type
_entity.pdbx_description
1 polymer ?
#
loop_
_entity_poly.entity_id
_entity_poly.type
_entity_poly.pdbx_seq_one_letter_code
_entity_poly.pdbx_strand_id
1 'polypeptide(L)'
;MFLKFLPAFSVVNNEEKNAKTDEDIKLYGDIFTRKHFPQLIIAFFLSLLVVAISFGISLIFPQHYQTMIVILALTTVAILFSLSPYIHNLKRTFQFGMYLIYIFCTIVGSMVNVDNLIHINVALLIYVFVAIFGSLLLHGIFCKIFSIDTDTYIITSVAGICSPPFVPVVADALHNKYIILSGITTGVIGYAIGNYLGITLGYLMSSL
;
A
#
# COMPACT_ATOMS: atom_id res chain seq x y z
N MET A 1 3.24 -13.45 21.14
CA MET A 1 2.81 -12.26 21.92
C MET A 1 1.39 -11.84 21.55
N PHE A 2 1.07 -11.60 20.27
CA PHE A 2 -0.26 -11.15 19.82
C PHE A 2 -1.41 -12.14 20.04
N LEU A 3 -1.16 -13.46 19.99
CA LEU A 3 -2.14 -14.51 20.32
C LEU A 3 -2.69 -14.46 21.75
N LYS A 4 -2.04 -13.71 22.65
CA LYS A 4 -2.56 -13.47 24.01
C LYS A 4 -3.64 -12.38 24.03
N PHE A 5 -3.73 -11.56 22.97
CA PHE A 5 -4.59 -10.39 22.89
C PHE A 5 -5.69 -10.52 21.82
N LEU A 6 -5.42 -11.24 20.74
CA LEU A 6 -6.35 -11.47 19.61
C LEU A 6 -6.56 -12.98 19.38
N PRO A 7 -7.70 -13.38 18.80
CA PRO A 7 -7.95 -14.78 18.45
C PRO A 7 -6.90 -15.30 17.46
N ALA A 8 -6.65 -16.62 17.52
CA ALA A 8 -5.82 -17.30 16.55
C ALA A 8 -6.53 -17.35 15.19
N PHE A 9 -5.77 -17.22 14.11
CA PHE A 9 -6.30 -17.35 12.76
C PHE A 9 -6.93 -18.73 12.57
N SER A 10 -8.15 -18.78 12.02
CA SER A 10 -8.84 -20.01 11.68
C SER A 10 -9.34 -19.94 10.25
N VAL A 11 -9.08 -21.00 9.47
CA VAL A 11 -9.52 -21.08 8.08
C VAL A 11 -11.02 -21.39 8.08
N VAL A 12 -11.84 -20.44 7.62
CA VAL A 12 -13.30 -20.57 7.61
C VAL A 12 -13.79 -21.52 6.50
N ASN A 13 -13.02 -21.75 5.43
CA ASN A 13 -13.38 -22.68 4.35
C ASN A 13 -12.19 -23.37 3.66
N ASN A 14 -12.29 -24.67 3.40
CA ASN A 14 -11.22 -25.47 2.74
C ASN A 14 -11.07 -25.21 1.23
N GLU A 15 -12.11 -24.71 0.55
CA GLU A 15 -12.06 -24.38 -0.89
C GLU A 15 -11.18 -23.14 -1.16
N GLU A 16 -11.18 -22.20 -0.24
CA GLU A 16 -10.36 -20.98 -0.27
C GLU A 16 -8.86 -21.25 -0.05
N LYS A 17 -8.52 -22.37 0.60
CA LYS A 17 -7.14 -22.79 0.85
C LYS A 17 -6.36 -23.11 -0.45
N ASN A 18 -7.08 -23.36 -1.56
CA ASN A 18 -6.52 -23.64 -2.88
C ASN A 18 -6.51 -22.43 -3.82
N ALA A 19 -6.95 -21.24 -3.36
CA ALA A 19 -6.81 -20.02 -4.15
C ALA A 19 -5.32 -19.71 -4.31
N LYS A 20 -4.77 -20.02 -5.49
CA LYS A 20 -3.44 -19.55 -5.88
C LYS A 20 -3.53 -18.03 -6.02
N THR A 21 -3.08 -17.30 -5.00
CA THR A 21 -2.99 -15.85 -5.10
C THR A 21 -1.93 -15.54 -6.14
N ASP A 22 -2.34 -14.87 -7.22
CA ASP A 22 -1.45 -14.47 -8.33
C ASP A 22 -0.41 -13.42 -7.92
N GLU A 23 -0.30 -13.11 -6.62
CA GLU A 23 0.49 -12.06 -5.98
C GLU A 23 1.60 -12.63 -5.06
N ASP A 24 1.81 -13.94 -5.13
CA ASP A 24 2.77 -14.67 -4.32
C ASP A 24 4.24 -14.32 -4.65
N ILE A 25 5.13 -14.24 -3.65
CA ILE A 25 6.56 -13.86 -3.83
C ILE A 25 7.30 -14.78 -4.80
N LYS A 26 6.90 -16.05 -4.85
CA LYS A 26 7.51 -17.05 -5.77
C LYS A 26 7.28 -16.71 -7.24
N LEU A 27 6.36 -15.81 -7.56
CA LEU A 27 6.01 -15.41 -8.92
C LEU A 27 6.92 -14.30 -9.49
N TYR A 28 7.88 -13.80 -8.70
CA TYR A 28 8.81 -12.77 -9.16
C TYR A 28 9.84 -13.29 -10.18
N GLY A 29 10.17 -14.58 -10.15
CA GLY A 29 11.15 -15.18 -11.07
C GLY A 29 10.75 -15.10 -12.55
N ASP A 30 9.44 -15.05 -12.83
CA ASP A 30 8.91 -15.13 -14.20
C ASP A 30 8.46 -13.78 -14.78
N ILE A 31 8.67 -12.67 -14.08
CA ILE A 31 8.19 -11.32 -14.49
C ILE A 31 8.70 -10.97 -15.89
N PHE A 32 10.00 -11.12 -16.14
CA PHE A 32 10.66 -10.69 -17.38
C PHE A 32 10.67 -11.76 -18.48
N THR A 33 9.80 -12.76 -18.40
CA THR A 33 9.69 -13.75 -19.48
C THR A 33 9.11 -13.11 -20.74
N ARG A 34 9.56 -13.57 -21.91
CA ARG A 34 9.16 -13.05 -23.24
C ARG A 34 7.64 -13.06 -23.45
N LYS A 35 6.92 -13.93 -22.74
CA LYS A 35 5.45 -14.05 -22.76
C LYS A 35 4.74 -12.88 -22.08
N HIS A 36 5.29 -12.35 -20.99
CA HIS A 36 4.65 -11.30 -20.17
C HIS A 36 5.15 -9.89 -20.50
N PHE A 37 6.34 -9.78 -21.10
CA PHE A 37 6.95 -8.52 -21.50
C PHE A 37 6.01 -7.52 -22.23
N PRO A 38 5.19 -7.91 -23.23
CA PRO A 38 4.29 -6.95 -23.88
C PRO A 38 3.21 -6.41 -22.92
N GLN A 39 2.72 -7.22 -21.98
CA GLN A 39 1.73 -6.79 -20.99
C GLN A 39 2.34 -5.79 -20.00
N LEU A 40 3.61 -5.98 -19.63
CA LEU A 40 4.33 -5.06 -18.75
C LEU A 40 4.56 -3.70 -19.42
N ILE A 41 4.88 -3.69 -20.72
CA ILE A 41 5.00 -2.45 -21.49
C ILE A 41 3.67 -1.69 -21.50
N ILE A 42 2.57 -2.39 -21.77
CA ILE A 42 1.22 -1.78 -21.75
C ILE A 42 0.93 -1.18 -20.37
N ALA A 43 1.20 -1.93 -19.29
CA ALA A 43 0.99 -1.46 -17.93
C ALA A 43 1.86 -0.24 -17.60
N PHE A 44 3.11 -0.20 -18.06
CA PHE A 44 4.01 0.93 -17.88
C PHE A 44 3.50 2.19 -18.60
N PHE A 45 3.14 2.09 -19.88
CA PHE A 45 2.56 3.22 -20.62
C PHE A 45 1.24 3.69 -20.02
N LEU A 46 0.42 2.76 -19.55
CA LEU A 46 -0.82 3.09 -18.84
C LEU A 46 -0.53 3.88 -17.57
N SER A 47 0.48 3.49 -16.78
CA SER A 47 0.88 4.24 -15.58
C SER A 47 1.35 5.65 -15.91
N LEU A 48 2.12 5.82 -17.01
CA LEU A 48 2.56 7.14 -17.47
C LEU A 48 1.37 8.00 -17.91
N LEU A 49 0.39 7.40 -18.59
CA LEU A 49 -0.83 8.06 -19.00
C LEU A 49 -1.65 8.53 -17.79
N VAL A 50 -1.80 7.69 -16.76
CA VAL A 50 -2.48 8.08 -15.50
C VAL A 50 -1.78 9.29 -14.86
N VAL A 51 -0.45 9.28 -14.80
CA VAL A 51 0.33 10.41 -14.27
C VAL A 51 0.13 11.66 -15.13
N ALA A 52 0.19 11.53 -16.46
CA ALA A 52 0.01 12.65 -17.39
C ALA A 52 -1.38 13.28 -17.28
N ILE A 53 -2.44 12.47 -17.19
CA ILE A 53 -3.81 12.96 -16.96
C ILE A 53 -3.90 13.68 -15.62
N SER A 54 -3.37 13.07 -14.56
CA SER A 54 -3.45 13.63 -13.20
C SER A 54 -2.71 14.95 -13.07
N PHE A 55 -1.52 15.03 -13.67
CA PHE A 55 -0.75 16.26 -13.76
C PHE A 55 -1.45 17.30 -14.65
N GLY A 56 -2.00 16.89 -15.79
CA GLY A 56 -2.77 17.77 -16.68
C GLY A 56 -3.98 18.41 -15.99
N ILE A 57 -4.70 17.63 -15.19
CA ILE A 57 -5.81 18.14 -14.34
C ILE A 57 -5.28 19.19 -13.36
N SER A 58 -4.12 18.96 -12.74
CA SER A 58 -3.54 19.88 -11.75
C SER A 58 -3.20 21.26 -12.31
N LEU A 59 -2.89 21.36 -13.62
CA LEU A 59 -2.53 22.62 -14.27
C LEU A 59 -3.72 23.59 -14.43
N ILE A 60 -4.95 23.09 -14.34
CA ILE A 60 -6.17 23.90 -14.44
C ILE A 60 -6.39 24.69 -13.14
N PHE A 61 -5.79 24.25 -12.03
CA PHE A 61 -6.01 24.81 -10.70
C PHE A 61 -4.85 25.70 -10.24
N PRO A 62 -5.06 26.54 -9.21
CA PRO A 62 -4.00 27.40 -8.69
C PRO A 62 -2.81 26.59 -8.14
N GLN A 63 -1.61 27.11 -8.36
CA GLN A 63 -0.32 26.48 -7.99
C GLN A 63 -0.26 26.06 -6.51
N HIS A 64 -0.91 26.82 -5.62
CA HIS A 64 -0.98 26.51 -4.19
C HIS A 64 -1.60 25.13 -3.89
N TYR A 65 -2.54 24.66 -4.71
CA TYR A 65 -3.24 23.38 -4.52
C TYR A 65 -2.67 22.25 -5.39
N GLN A 66 -1.65 22.53 -6.20
CA GLN A 66 -1.24 21.65 -7.29
C GLN A 66 -0.83 20.26 -6.79
N THR A 67 0.05 20.17 -5.79
CA THR A 67 0.51 18.89 -5.24
C THR A 67 -0.63 18.03 -4.68
N MET A 68 -1.57 18.65 -3.95
CA MET A 68 -2.77 18.00 -3.45
C MET A 68 -3.60 17.43 -4.60
N ILE A 69 -3.85 18.24 -5.62
CA ILE A 69 -4.71 17.86 -6.74
C ILE A 69 -4.05 16.73 -7.54
N VAL A 70 -2.73 16.76 -7.73
CA VAL A 70 -1.99 15.66 -8.35
C VAL A 70 -2.20 14.36 -7.57
N ILE A 71 -2.05 14.37 -6.24
CA ILE A 71 -2.20 13.16 -5.40
C ILE A 71 -3.63 12.60 -5.49
N LEU A 72 -4.63 13.45 -5.34
CA LEU A 72 -6.04 13.04 -5.39
C LEU A 72 -6.44 12.58 -6.80
N ALA A 73 -6.07 13.32 -7.83
CA ALA A 73 -6.34 12.95 -9.22
C ALA A 73 -5.66 11.64 -9.58
N LEU A 74 -4.38 11.45 -9.20
CA LEU A 74 -3.65 10.21 -9.43
C LEU A 74 -4.36 9.03 -8.78
N THR A 75 -4.74 9.17 -7.51
CA THR A 75 -5.47 8.12 -6.79
C THR A 75 -6.80 7.82 -7.47
N THR A 76 -7.56 8.85 -7.86
CA THR A 76 -8.88 8.69 -8.50
C THR A 76 -8.78 8.02 -9.86
N VAL A 77 -7.92 8.56 -10.74
CA VAL A 77 -7.75 8.08 -12.11
C VAL A 77 -7.19 6.66 -12.11
N ALA A 78 -6.24 6.35 -11.22
CA ALA A 78 -5.71 5.00 -11.07
C ALA A 78 -6.79 4.00 -10.66
N ILE A 79 -7.64 4.35 -9.67
CA ILE A 79 -8.76 3.49 -9.25
C ILE A 79 -9.73 3.30 -10.42
N LEU A 80 -10.16 4.38 -11.08
CA LEU A 80 -11.08 4.29 -12.22
C LEU A 80 -10.54 3.40 -13.34
N PHE A 81 -9.25 3.49 -13.63
CA PHE A 81 -8.59 2.65 -14.63
C PHE A 81 -8.52 1.18 -14.16
N SER A 82 -8.30 0.94 -12.87
CA SER A 82 -8.29 -0.40 -12.29
C SER A 82 -9.65 -1.10 -12.34
N LEU A 83 -10.77 -0.37 -12.48
CA LEU A 83 -12.10 -0.96 -12.66
C LEU A 83 -12.31 -1.53 -14.08
N SER A 84 -11.47 -1.17 -15.05
CA SER A 84 -11.57 -1.71 -16.40
C SER A 84 -11.17 -3.19 -16.42
N PRO A 85 -12.02 -4.09 -16.97
CA PRO A 85 -11.71 -5.52 -17.00
C PRO A 85 -10.45 -5.81 -17.83
N TYR A 86 -10.14 -5.00 -18.84
CA TYR A 86 -8.91 -5.18 -19.61
C TYR A 86 -7.66 -4.92 -18.76
N ILE A 87 -7.67 -3.84 -17.98
CA ILE A 87 -6.55 -3.41 -17.16
C ILE A 87 -6.37 -4.36 -15.97
N HIS A 88 -7.48 -4.75 -15.33
CA HIS A 88 -7.49 -5.68 -14.22
C HIS A 88 -6.91 -7.07 -14.58
N ASN A 89 -7.16 -7.54 -15.81
CA ASN A 89 -6.70 -8.86 -16.27
C ASN A 89 -5.25 -8.86 -16.81
N LEU A 90 -4.54 -7.73 -16.79
CA LEU A 90 -3.13 -7.70 -17.17
C LEU A 90 -2.30 -8.52 -16.17
N LYS A 91 -1.61 -9.54 -16.66
CA LYS A 91 -0.84 -10.44 -15.79
C LYS A 91 0.49 -9.80 -15.39
N ARG A 92 0.97 -10.17 -14.20
CA ARG A 92 2.28 -9.79 -13.65
C ARG A 92 2.49 -8.30 -13.39
N THR A 93 1.44 -7.47 -13.50
CA THR A 93 1.49 -6.03 -13.24
C THR A 93 1.72 -5.71 -11.77
N PHE A 94 1.12 -6.48 -10.86
CA PHE A 94 1.33 -6.32 -9.43
C PHE A 94 2.79 -6.58 -9.04
N GLN A 95 3.39 -7.70 -9.48
CA GLN A 95 4.81 -7.98 -9.23
C GLN A 95 5.74 -6.96 -9.86
N PHE A 96 5.43 -6.51 -11.08
CA PHE A 96 6.22 -5.47 -11.74
C PHE A 96 6.17 -4.15 -10.96
N GLY A 97 4.99 -3.74 -10.49
CA GLY A 97 4.84 -2.58 -9.61
C GLY A 97 5.62 -2.74 -8.30
N MET A 98 5.50 -3.89 -7.63
CA MET A 98 6.26 -4.15 -6.40
C MET A 98 7.77 -4.12 -6.62
N TYR A 99 8.26 -4.67 -7.74
CA TYR A 99 9.68 -4.59 -8.11
C TYR A 99 10.17 -3.14 -8.23
N LEU A 100 9.39 -2.27 -8.90
CA LEU A 100 9.71 -0.84 -9.00
C LEU A 100 9.69 -0.14 -7.64
N ILE A 101 8.71 -0.47 -6.78
CA ILE A 101 8.63 0.09 -5.42
C ILE A 101 9.84 -0.33 -4.59
N TYR A 102 10.31 -1.57 -4.69
CA TYR A 102 11.52 -2.01 -3.99
C TYR A 102 12.78 -1.29 -4.47
N ILE A 103 12.93 -1.06 -5.78
CA ILE A 103 14.02 -0.23 -6.31
C ILE A 103 13.94 1.19 -5.76
N PHE A 104 12.75 1.80 -5.80
CA PHE A 104 12.51 3.14 -5.26
C PHE A 104 12.89 3.23 -3.77
N CYS A 105 12.39 2.30 -2.94
CA CYS A 105 12.72 2.26 -1.53
C CYS A 105 14.22 2.07 -1.28
N THR A 106 14.91 1.28 -2.10
CA THR A 106 16.35 1.07 -2.00
C THR A 106 17.13 2.36 -2.30
N ILE A 107 16.74 3.09 -3.36
CA ILE A 107 17.36 4.35 -3.74
C ILE A 107 17.09 5.44 -2.69
N VAL A 108 15.84 5.61 -2.25
CA VAL A 108 15.49 6.60 -1.22
C VAL A 108 16.19 6.26 0.11
N GLY A 109 16.26 4.99 0.47
CA GLY A 109 16.98 4.53 1.65
C GLY A 109 18.48 4.81 1.58
N SER A 110 19.11 4.70 0.41
CA SER A 110 20.54 4.99 0.26
C SER A 110 20.87 6.49 0.27
N MET A 111 19.87 7.36 0.05
CA MET A 111 20.01 8.81 0.15
C MET A 111 19.94 9.34 1.59
N VAL A 112 19.68 8.48 2.59
CA VAL A 112 19.59 8.89 3.98
C VAL A 112 20.95 9.41 4.48
N ASN A 113 20.97 10.67 4.90
CA ASN A 113 22.14 11.26 5.53
C ASN A 113 22.16 10.95 7.03
N VAL A 114 23.22 10.27 7.49
CA VAL A 114 23.39 9.87 8.89
C VAL A 114 23.52 11.07 9.84
N ASP A 115 24.08 12.19 9.37
CA ASP A 115 24.17 13.43 10.16
C ASP A 115 22.78 13.99 10.49
N ASN A 116 21.84 13.88 9.55
CA ASN A 116 20.44 14.27 9.76
C ASN A 116 19.71 13.33 10.74
N LEU A 117 20.17 12.08 10.88
CA LEU A 117 19.63 11.15 11.88
C LEU A 117 20.15 11.46 13.28
N ILE A 118 21.42 11.87 13.40
CA ILE A 118 22.05 12.23 14.68
C ILE A 118 21.49 13.55 15.20
N HIS A 119 21.23 14.51 14.30
CA HIS A 119 20.63 15.80 14.63
C HIS A 119 19.12 15.84 14.38
N ILE A 120 18.45 14.68 14.45
CA ILE A 120 17.02 14.61 14.17
C ILE A 120 16.24 15.48 15.16
N ASN A 121 15.25 16.20 14.65
CA ASN A 121 14.33 16.94 15.50
C ASN A 121 13.55 15.96 16.38
N VAL A 122 13.83 15.97 17.69
CA VAL A 122 13.21 15.07 18.66
C VAL A 122 11.68 15.15 18.64
N ALA A 123 11.13 16.34 18.41
CA ALA A 123 9.68 16.51 18.30
C ALA A 123 9.11 15.79 17.07
N LEU A 124 9.81 15.83 15.94
CA LEU A 124 9.43 15.09 14.73
C LEU A 124 9.51 13.58 14.98
N LEU A 125 10.58 13.12 15.63
CA LEU A 125 10.73 11.71 15.98
C LEU A 125 9.60 11.22 16.90
N ILE A 126 9.25 11.99 17.93
CA ILE A 126 8.13 11.67 18.82
C ILE A 126 6.81 11.68 18.05
N TYR A 127 6.60 12.65 17.16
CA TYR A 127 5.41 12.71 16.32
C TYR A 127 5.25 11.44 15.45
N VAL A 128 6.31 11.03 14.75
CA VAL A 128 6.30 9.80 13.93
C VAL A 128 6.09 8.57 14.80
N PHE A 129 6.76 8.50 15.96
CA PHE A 129 6.60 7.41 16.91
C PHE A 129 5.15 7.29 17.37
N VAL A 130 4.54 8.39 17.83
CA VAL A 130 3.14 8.41 18.27
C VAL A 130 2.19 8.09 17.13
N ALA A 131 2.44 8.59 15.91
CA ALA A 131 1.61 8.28 14.76
C ALA A 131 1.62 6.78 14.43
N ILE A 132 2.80 6.14 14.41
CA ILE A 132 2.93 4.72 14.09
C ILE A 132 2.41 3.84 15.24
N PHE A 133 2.93 4.01 16.45
CA PHE A 133 2.54 3.14 17.58
C PHE A 133 1.14 3.45 18.10
N GLY A 134 0.71 4.71 18.06
CA GLY A 134 -0.66 5.10 18.40
C GLY A 134 -1.68 4.53 17.41
N SER A 135 -1.41 4.60 16.10
CA SER A 135 -2.30 3.97 15.11
C SER A 135 -2.32 2.45 15.22
N LEU A 136 -1.18 1.79 15.46
CA LEU A 136 -1.11 0.34 15.74
C LEU A 136 -1.92 -0.06 16.97
N LEU A 137 -1.83 0.72 18.03
CA LEU A 137 -2.55 0.48 19.28
C LEU A 137 -4.05 0.65 19.08
N LEU A 138 -4.49 1.75 18.45
CA LEU A 138 -5.90 1.97 18.12
C LEU A 138 -6.43 0.87 17.22
N HIS A 139 -5.71 0.53 16.16
CA HIS A 139 -6.07 -0.55 15.25
C HIS A 139 -6.22 -1.88 16.00
N GLY A 140 -5.27 -2.21 16.89
CA GLY A 140 -5.32 -3.41 17.71
C GLY A 140 -6.52 -3.44 18.67
N ILE A 141 -6.89 -2.30 19.25
CA ILE A 141 -8.10 -2.17 20.09
C ILE A 141 -9.36 -2.45 19.24
N PHE A 142 -9.49 -1.83 18.07
CA PHE A 142 -10.61 -2.08 17.17
C PHE A 142 -10.68 -3.54 16.72
N CYS A 143 -9.54 -4.13 16.33
CA CYS A 143 -9.47 -5.56 16.00
C CYS A 143 -9.95 -6.45 17.15
N LYS A 144 -9.61 -6.11 18.39
CA LYS A 144 -10.10 -6.84 19.56
C LYS A 144 -11.61 -6.71 19.74
N ILE A 145 -12.18 -5.51 19.56
CA ILE A 145 -13.62 -5.27 19.67
C ILE A 145 -14.38 -6.07 18.61
N PHE A 146 -13.89 -6.09 17.38
CA PHE A 146 -14.49 -6.81 16.26
C PHE A 146 -14.06 -8.27 16.16
N SER A 147 -13.29 -8.79 17.12
CA SER A 147 -12.78 -10.16 17.15
C SER A 147 -12.02 -10.58 15.87
N ILE A 148 -11.25 -9.65 15.30
CA ILE A 148 -10.36 -9.89 14.16
C ILE A 148 -9.17 -10.73 14.61
N ASP A 149 -8.77 -11.71 13.81
CA ASP A 149 -7.69 -12.61 14.13
C ASP A 149 -6.30 -11.95 14.05
N THR A 150 -5.32 -12.64 14.65
CA THR A 150 -3.94 -12.15 14.75
C THR A 150 -3.26 -11.97 13.41
N ASP A 151 -3.47 -12.88 12.45
CA ASP A 151 -2.77 -12.85 11.16
C ASP A 151 -3.33 -11.71 10.30
N THR A 152 -4.65 -11.54 10.29
CA THR A 152 -5.33 -10.42 9.65
C THR A 152 -4.91 -9.09 10.28
N TYR A 153 -4.82 -8.98 11.61
CA TYR A 153 -4.30 -7.77 12.26
C TYR A 153 -2.88 -7.43 11.82
N ILE A 154 -1.97 -8.41 11.79
CA ILE A 154 -0.58 -8.21 11.39
C ILE A 154 -0.52 -7.76 9.93
N ILE A 155 -1.22 -8.46 9.02
CA ILE A 155 -1.11 -8.18 7.59
C ILE A 155 -1.68 -6.82 7.20
N THR A 156 -2.81 -6.44 7.81
CA THR A 156 -3.47 -5.16 7.56
C THR A 156 -2.70 -4.00 8.19
N SER A 157 -2.05 -4.23 9.35
CA SER A 157 -1.14 -3.25 9.95
C SER A 157 0.11 -3.02 9.10
N VAL A 158 0.69 -4.08 8.54
CA VAL A 158 1.81 -3.98 7.59
C VAL A 158 1.38 -3.23 6.33
N ALA A 159 0.22 -3.56 5.77
CA ALA A 159 -0.31 -2.87 4.60
C ALA A 159 -0.51 -1.36 4.86
N GLY A 160 -0.99 -0.99 6.05
CA GLY A 160 -1.21 0.40 6.43
C GLY A 160 0.06 1.20 6.75
N ILE A 161 1.07 0.57 7.35
CA ILE A 161 2.28 1.28 7.83
C ILE A 161 3.43 1.16 6.84
N CYS A 162 3.65 -0.03 6.31
CA CYS A 162 4.76 -0.31 5.40
C CYS A 162 4.37 -0.18 3.93
N SER A 163 3.07 -0.23 3.61
CA SER A 163 2.44 -0.25 2.27
C SER A 163 2.06 -1.66 1.77
N PRO A 164 1.03 -1.79 0.89
CA PRO A 164 0.58 -3.06 0.32
C PRO A 164 1.67 -3.95 -0.31
N PRO A 165 2.73 -3.41 -0.98
CA PRO A 165 3.78 -4.22 -1.57
C PRO A 165 4.52 -5.14 -0.59
N PHE A 166 4.54 -4.80 0.71
CA PHE A 166 5.23 -5.61 1.73
C PHE A 166 4.35 -6.72 2.30
N VAL A 167 3.05 -6.76 1.96
CA VAL A 167 2.10 -7.78 2.41
C VAL A 167 2.54 -9.19 2.03
N PRO A 168 2.90 -9.50 0.77
CA PRO A 168 3.30 -10.86 0.40
C PRO A 168 4.50 -11.37 1.22
N VAL A 169 5.47 -10.49 1.52
CA VAL A 169 6.68 -10.82 2.31
C VAL A 169 6.32 -11.26 3.72
N VAL A 170 5.43 -10.52 4.38
CA VAL A 170 5.01 -10.85 5.75
C VAL A 170 4.08 -12.07 5.76
N ALA A 171 3.20 -12.22 4.78
CA ALA A 171 2.34 -13.39 4.66
C ALA A 171 3.13 -14.70 4.49
N ASP A 172 4.23 -14.68 3.72
CA ASP A 172 5.11 -15.84 3.57
C ASP A 172 5.84 -16.16 4.88
N ALA A 173 6.29 -15.14 5.62
CA ALA A 173 6.91 -15.30 6.94
C ALA A 173 5.94 -15.81 8.02
N LEU A 174 4.65 -15.49 7.92
CA LEU A 174 3.58 -16.04 8.77
C LEU A 174 3.16 -17.45 8.35
N HIS A 175 3.68 -17.98 7.24
CA HIS A 175 3.21 -19.23 6.62
C HIS A 175 1.71 -19.25 6.33
N ASN A 176 1.13 -18.08 6.07
CA ASN A 176 -0.29 -17.90 5.80
C ASN A 176 -0.49 -16.99 4.57
N LYS A 177 -0.60 -17.60 3.39
CA LYS A 177 -0.77 -16.87 2.11
C LYS A 177 -2.22 -16.46 1.84
N TYR A 178 -3.17 -17.03 2.58
CA TYR A 178 -4.59 -16.73 2.43
C TYR A 178 -4.91 -15.27 2.80
N ILE A 179 -4.18 -14.71 3.76
CA ILE A 179 -4.37 -13.33 4.22
C ILE A 179 -3.79 -12.26 3.28
N ILE A 180 -3.09 -12.65 2.19
CA ILE A 180 -2.50 -11.72 1.22
C ILE A 180 -3.57 -10.80 0.60
N LEU A 181 -4.69 -11.39 0.18
CA LEU A 181 -5.79 -10.65 -0.46
C LEU A 181 -6.36 -9.59 0.49
N SER A 182 -6.56 -9.96 1.76
CA SER A 182 -7.04 -9.05 2.80
C SER A 182 -6.05 -7.89 3.00
N GLY A 183 -4.76 -8.17 3.13
CA GLY A 183 -3.72 -7.15 3.31
C GLY A 183 -3.62 -6.18 2.13
N ILE A 184 -3.58 -6.67 0.89
CA ILE A 184 -3.46 -5.81 -0.28
C ILE A 184 -4.72 -4.96 -0.48
N THR A 185 -5.89 -5.58 -0.36
CA THR A 185 -7.18 -4.88 -0.52
C THR A 185 -7.32 -3.78 0.52
N THR A 186 -7.10 -4.10 1.80
CA THR A 186 -7.20 -3.13 2.90
C THR A 186 -6.16 -2.02 2.77
N GLY A 187 -4.94 -2.34 2.32
CA GLY A 187 -3.91 -1.33 2.10
C GLY A 187 -4.23 -0.38 0.93
N VAL A 188 -4.73 -0.88 -0.20
CA VAL A 188 -5.11 -0.03 -1.35
C VAL A 188 -6.30 0.86 -0.99
N ILE A 189 -7.34 0.30 -0.35
CA ILE A 189 -8.50 1.06 0.13
C ILE A 189 -8.07 2.08 1.20
N GLY A 190 -7.24 1.66 2.14
CA GLY A 190 -6.70 2.51 3.19
C GLY A 190 -5.88 3.67 2.64
N TYR A 191 -5.07 3.44 1.61
CA TYR A 191 -4.32 4.50 0.92
C TYR A 191 -5.26 5.52 0.26
N ALA A 192 -6.31 5.04 -0.41
CA ALA A 192 -7.31 5.93 -1.01
C ALA A 192 -7.98 6.79 0.05
N ILE A 193 -8.53 6.18 1.10
CA ILE A 193 -9.20 6.89 2.20
C ILE A 193 -8.22 7.85 2.90
N GLY A 194 -7.00 7.41 3.16
CA GLY A 194 -5.95 8.18 3.82
C GLY A 194 -5.56 9.44 3.05
N ASN A 195 -5.46 9.37 1.71
CA ASN A 195 -5.17 10.54 0.89
C ASN A 195 -6.25 11.61 1.01
N TYR A 196 -7.54 11.22 0.91
CA TYR A 196 -8.63 12.19 1.04
C TYR A 196 -8.73 12.74 2.46
N LEU A 197 -8.77 11.88 3.48
CA LEU A 197 -8.89 12.32 4.87
C LEU A 197 -7.69 13.17 5.32
N GLY A 198 -6.46 12.75 4.99
CA GLY A 198 -5.25 13.46 5.37
C GLY A 198 -5.20 14.87 4.77
N ILE A 199 -5.55 15.00 3.49
CA ILE A 199 -5.61 16.31 2.82
C ILE A 199 -6.73 17.17 3.42
N THR A 200 -7.93 16.61 3.63
CA THR A 200 -9.05 17.35 4.23
C THR A 200 -8.73 17.84 5.64
N LEU A 201 -8.13 16.98 6.48
CA LEU A 201 -7.73 17.36 7.84
C LEU A 201 -6.61 18.40 7.83
N GLY A 202 -5.64 18.29 6.91
CA GLY A 202 -4.59 19.29 6.73
C GLY A 202 -5.16 20.67 6.43
N TYR A 203 -6.16 20.76 5.56
CA TYR A 203 -6.86 22.03 5.28
C TYR A 203 -7.67 22.54 6.46
N LEU A 204 -8.38 21.66 7.15
CA LEU A 204 -9.16 22.06 8.33
C LEU A 204 -8.27 22.66 9.42
N MET A 205 -7.10 22.05 9.64
CA MET A 205 -6.12 22.55 10.62
C MET A 205 -5.41 23.81 10.14
N SER A 206 -5.09 23.93 8.84
CA SER A 206 -4.49 25.15 8.29
C SER A 206 -5.43 26.36 8.31
N SER A 207 -6.74 26.13 8.41
CA SER A 207 -7.76 27.17 8.50
C SER A 207 -8.07 27.60 9.94
N LEU A 208 -7.54 26.89 10.95
CA LEU A 208 -7.71 27.17 12.38
C LEU A 208 -6.55 28.02 12.90
#